data_AF-A0A3M0ZPW2-F1
#
_entry.id   AF-A0A3M0ZPW2-F1
#
_cell.length_a   1.000
_cell.length_b   1.000
_cell.length_c   1.000
_cell.angle_alpha   90.00
_cell.angle_beta   90.00
_cell.angle_gamma   90.00
#
_symmetry.space_group_name_H-M   'P 1'
#
loop_
_entity.id
_entity.type
_entity.pdbx_description
1 polymer ?
#
loop_
_entity_poly.entity_id
_entity_poly.type
_entity_poly.pdbx_seq_one_letter_code
_entity_poly.pdbx_strand_id
1 'polypeptide(L)'
;MLYKRDLEKHVERMASYFPAILITGARQSGKTTLLRQLYPQYSYVSLDMPSNAAKAENEPASFLAEHTPPVVIDEVQYAPKIFRHLKVAIDRTRECNGRFFLTGSQKFTLMREVSESLAGRCGILHLENLSMHELSQSPLAVSDHGAILARGFFPQLWRDQRIDPEDFYSAYIATYIERDVRQLLRISSLRDFERFIRACAARSGQLLNKSEIARDVGITPTTVNEWLSVLEASNQITLLEPYFGNISKRLVKSPKLYINDSGLLCFLLGLSPSSLTNSYYAGAVWESFILSELRKILQSFPHASLWFYRDKQREVDFLIDIEGQLH
;
A
#
# COMPACT_ATOMS: atom_id res chain seq x y z
N MET A 1 -5.80 21.22 1.12
CA MET A 1 -7.00 20.67 1.79
C MET A 1 -6.65 19.32 2.37
N LEU A 2 -7.26 18.94 3.50
CA LEU A 2 -7.11 17.60 4.07
C LEU A 2 -8.36 16.79 3.73
N TYR A 3 -8.17 15.56 3.25
CA TYR A 3 -9.26 14.66 2.85
C TYR A 3 -9.73 13.86 4.06
N LYS A 4 -11.05 13.76 4.23
CA LYS A 4 -11.64 12.79 5.15
C LYS A 4 -11.40 11.40 4.57
N ARG A 5 -10.81 10.50 5.35
CA ARG A 5 -10.47 9.15 4.88
C ARG A 5 -11.57 8.15 5.22
N ASP A 6 -11.90 7.25 4.30
CA ASP A 6 -12.88 6.18 4.51
C ASP A 6 -12.44 5.24 5.64
N LEU A 7 -11.12 5.08 5.83
CA LEU A 7 -10.53 4.23 6.86
C LEU A 7 -10.69 4.79 8.29
N GLU A 8 -11.05 6.06 8.47
CA GLU A 8 -11.11 6.74 9.79
C GLU A 8 -11.91 5.95 10.82
N LYS A 9 -13.16 5.57 10.46
CA LYS A 9 -14.04 4.82 11.36
C LYS A 9 -13.48 3.45 11.72
N HIS A 10 -12.76 2.82 10.80
CA HIS A 10 -12.11 1.53 11.05
C HIS A 10 -10.96 1.70 12.04
N VAL A 11 -10.13 2.75 11.88
CA VAL A 11 -9.05 3.09 12.83
C VAL A 11 -9.61 3.29 14.23
N GLU A 12 -10.63 4.12 14.39
CA GLU A 12 -11.26 4.40 15.69
C GLU A 12 -11.85 3.14 16.33
N ARG A 13 -12.56 2.33 15.54
CA ARG A 13 -13.12 1.06 16.00
C ARG A 13 -12.02 0.11 16.49
N MET A 14 -10.97 -0.08 15.70
CA MET A 14 -9.85 -0.95 16.09
C MET A 14 -9.11 -0.42 17.32
N ALA A 15 -8.92 0.89 17.42
CA ALA A 15 -8.30 1.53 18.58
C ALA A 15 -9.11 1.33 19.87
N SER A 16 -10.41 1.04 19.78
CA SER A 16 -11.24 0.69 20.94
C SER A 16 -10.99 -0.73 21.47
N TYR A 17 -10.41 -1.62 20.65
CA TYR A 17 -10.17 -3.03 20.99
C TYR A 17 -8.69 -3.37 21.20
N PHE A 18 -7.79 -2.64 20.54
CA PHE A 18 -6.37 -2.94 20.57
C PHE A 18 -5.57 -1.84 21.30
N PRO A 19 -4.60 -2.22 22.14
CA PRO A 19 -3.69 -1.26 22.78
C PRO A 19 -2.73 -0.59 21.81
N ALA A 20 -2.41 -1.26 20.70
CA ALA A 20 -1.61 -0.70 19.61
C ALA A 20 -2.34 -0.79 18.26
N ILE A 21 -2.14 0.21 17.41
CA ILE A 21 -2.60 0.23 16.02
C ILE A 21 -1.41 0.53 15.12
N LEU A 22 -1.18 -0.29 14.11
CA LEU A 22 -0.19 -0.07 13.06
C LEU A 22 -0.90 0.25 11.75
N ILE A 23 -0.66 1.45 11.21
CA ILE A 23 -1.10 1.83 9.87
C ILE A 23 0.07 1.65 8.91
N THR A 24 -0.05 0.67 8.03
CA THR A 24 0.87 0.45 6.90
C THR A 24 0.33 1.08 5.63
N GLY A 25 1.15 1.24 4.59
CA GLY A 25 0.71 1.81 3.32
C GLY A 25 1.86 2.40 2.53
N ALA A 26 1.64 2.62 1.22
CA ALA A 26 2.64 3.21 0.35
C ALA A 26 3.15 4.56 0.88
N ARG A 27 4.34 4.97 0.44
CA ARG A 27 4.84 6.31 0.75
C ARG A 27 3.89 7.36 0.18
N GLN A 28 3.77 8.48 0.89
CA GLN A 28 2.88 9.58 0.52
C GLN A 28 1.38 9.22 0.47
N SER A 29 0.95 8.04 0.96
CA SER A 29 -0.47 7.67 1.06
C SER A 29 -1.24 8.44 2.15
N GLY A 30 -0.54 9.20 3.00
CA GLY A 30 -1.15 10.06 4.03
C GLY A 30 -1.32 9.42 5.42
N LYS A 31 -0.54 8.39 5.76
CA LYS A 31 -0.59 7.68 7.06
C LYS A 31 -0.43 8.61 8.26
N THR A 32 0.66 9.38 8.28
CA THR A 32 0.96 10.38 9.31
C THR A 32 -0.17 11.39 9.43
N THR A 33 -0.62 11.91 8.28
CA THR A 33 -1.69 12.90 8.20
C THR A 33 -3.00 12.37 8.81
N LEU A 34 -3.40 11.14 8.47
CA LEU A 34 -4.59 10.49 9.01
C LEU A 34 -4.55 10.43 10.55
N LEU A 35 -3.47 9.92 11.13
CA LEU A 35 -3.37 9.80 12.59
C LEU A 35 -3.28 11.15 13.29
N ARG A 36 -2.56 12.11 12.70
CA ARG A 36 -2.46 13.48 13.21
C ARG A 36 -3.79 14.22 13.21
N GLN A 37 -4.68 13.88 12.29
CA GLN A 37 -6.03 14.44 12.21
C GLN A 37 -7.01 13.77 13.17
N LEU A 38 -6.98 12.44 13.28
CA LEU A 38 -7.85 11.70 14.20
C LEU A 38 -7.48 11.91 15.66
N TYR A 39 -6.18 12.05 15.94
CA TYR A 39 -5.66 12.11 17.30
C TYR A 39 -4.72 13.33 17.49
N PRO A 40 -5.22 14.57 17.29
CA PRO A 40 -4.41 15.78 17.41
C PRO A 40 -3.83 16.00 18.81
N GLN A 41 -4.48 15.45 19.83
CA GLN A 41 -4.10 15.48 21.24
C GLN A 41 -3.01 14.46 21.61
N TYR A 42 -2.70 13.51 20.72
CA TYR A 42 -1.68 12.51 21.00
C TYR A 42 -0.30 13.12 20.81
N SER A 43 0.65 12.70 21.64
CA SER A 43 2.05 13.05 21.41
C SER A 43 2.52 12.45 20.07
N TYR A 44 3.43 13.14 19.37
CA TYR A 44 3.91 12.71 18.06
C TYR A 44 5.43 12.70 18.04
N VAL A 45 6.00 11.61 17.57
CA VAL A 45 7.44 11.45 17.34
C VAL A 45 7.67 10.76 16.01
N SER A 46 8.57 11.33 15.19
CA SER A 46 8.98 10.73 13.92
C SER A 46 10.34 10.07 14.05
N LEU A 47 10.44 8.83 13.57
CA LEU A 47 11.70 8.09 13.44
C LEU A 47 12.37 8.32 12.08
N ASP A 48 11.84 9.19 11.21
CA ASP A 48 12.66 9.74 10.10
C ASP A 48 13.81 10.59 10.64
N MET A 49 13.68 11.16 11.85
CA MET A 49 14.75 11.87 12.54
C MET A 49 15.79 10.86 13.06
N PRO A 50 17.05 10.90 12.58
CA PRO A 50 18.05 9.88 12.94
C PRO A 50 18.31 9.76 14.43
N SER A 51 18.25 10.86 15.18
CA SER A 51 18.39 10.87 16.64
C SER A 51 17.29 10.10 17.34
N ASN A 52 16.04 10.27 16.90
CA ASN A 52 14.88 9.58 17.46
C ASN A 52 14.93 8.10 17.11
N ALA A 53 15.25 7.76 15.85
CA ALA A 53 15.42 6.38 15.42
C ALA A 53 16.52 5.67 16.21
N ALA A 54 17.69 6.30 16.34
CA ALA A 54 18.81 5.74 17.10
C ALA A 54 18.45 5.51 18.57
N LYS A 55 17.71 6.44 19.19
CA LYS A 55 17.24 6.28 20.57
C LYS A 55 16.20 5.18 20.70
N ALA A 56 15.21 5.13 19.82
CA ALA A 56 14.20 4.08 19.78
C ALA A 56 14.82 2.68 19.56
N GLU A 57 15.88 2.60 18.75
CA GLU A 57 16.55 1.34 18.41
C GLU A 57 17.52 0.88 19.51
N ASN A 58 18.31 1.79 20.09
CA ASN A 58 19.37 1.44 21.04
C ASN A 58 18.97 1.61 22.51
N GLU A 59 18.03 2.52 22.81
CA GLU A 59 17.56 2.84 24.17
C GLU A 59 16.01 2.88 24.27
N PRO A 60 15.29 1.85 23.79
CA PRO A 60 13.83 1.86 23.67
C PRO A 60 13.09 2.11 25.00
N ALA A 61 13.63 1.67 26.14
CA ALA A 61 13.02 1.94 27.45
C ALA A 61 13.02 3.43 27.81
N SER A 62 14.14 4.12 27.53
CA SER A 62 14.27 5.57 27.73
C SER A 62 13.38 6.34 26.74
N PHE A 63 13.36 5.89 25.48
CA PHE A 63 12.48 6.45 24.45
C PHE A 63 11.00 6.40 24.85
N LEU A 64 10.51 5.25 25.34
CA LEU A 64 9.11 5.10 25.77
C LEU A 64 8.79 5.83 27.09
N ALA A 65 9.80 6.14 27.91
CA ALA A 65 9.62 6.96 29.10
C ALA A 65 9.50 8.45 28.76
N GLU A 66 10.21 8.92 27.72
CA GLU A 66 10.09 10.29 27.21
C GLU A 66 8.79 10.51 26.43
N HIS A 67 8.40 9.53 25.61
CA HIS A 67 7.18 9.59 24.81
C HIS A 67 6.06 8.78 25.47
N THR A 68 5.50 9.34 26.54
CA THR A 68 4.44 8.69 27.31
C THR A 68 3.16 8.53 26.47
N PRO A 69 2.54 7.34 26.44
CA PRO A 69 1.26 7.13 25.76
C PRO A 69 0.15 7.99 26.35
N PRO A 70 -0.84 8.44 25.56
CA PRO A 70 -1.05 8.11 24.15
C PRO A 70 -0.06 8.79 23.17
N VAL A 71 0.50 8.01 22.23
CA VAL A 71 1.55 8.47 21.30
C VAL A 71 1.38 7.91 19.89
N VAL A 72 1.70 8.75 18.90
CA VAL A 72 1.94 8.39 17.50
C VAL A 72 3.44 8.32 17.24
N ILE A 73 3.93 7.14 16.85
CA ILE A 73 5.32 6.87 16.46
C ILE A 73 5.36 6.63 14.95
N ASP A 74 5.93 7.59 14.23
CA ASP A 74 5.97 7.60 12.77
C ASP A 74 7.19 6.85 12.22
N GLU A 75 7.01 6.13 11.11
CA GLU A 75 8.04 5.38 10.38
C GLU A 75 8.81 4.38 11.27
N VAL A 76 8.06 3.56 12.02
CA VAL A 76 8.59 2.65 13.04
C VAL A 76 9.56 1.59 12.49
N GLN A 77 9.59 1.37 11.16
CA GLN A 77 10.54 0.44 10.54
C GLN A 77 12.01 0.83 10.73
N TYR A 78 12.31 2.09 11.07
CA TYR A 78 13.69 2.52 11.34
C TYR A 78 14.21 2.10 12.72
N ALA A 79 13.35 1.61 13.62
CA ALA A 79 13.75 1.11 14.93
C ALA A 79 13.04 -0.22 15.30
N PRO A 80 13.32 -1.34 14.61
CA PRO A 80 12.67 -2.63 14.87
C PRO A 80 12.74 -3.11 16.32
N LYS A 81 13.79 -2.79 17.08
CA LYS A 81 13.91 -3.27 18.47
C LYS A 81 12.86 -2.67 19.42
N ILE A 82 12.21 -1.56 19.04
CA ILE A 82 11.17 -0.94 19.86
C ILE A 82 9.96 -1.86 20.07
N PHE A 83 9.66 -2.75 19.11
CA PHE A 83 8.49 -3.64 19.17
C PHE A 83 8.48 -4.55 20.40
N ARG A 84 9.65 -5.06 20.82
CA ARG A 84 9.78 -5.88 22.04
C ARG A 84 9.47 -5.08 23.31
N HIS A 85 9.79 -3.79 23.31
CA HIS A 85 9.57 -2.91 24.46
C HIS A 85 8.13 -2.39 24.51
N LEU A 86 7.53 -2.13 23.34
CA LEU A 86 6.10 -1.87 23.21
C LEU A 86 5.28 -3.03 23.78
N LYS A 87 5.65 -4.28 23.49
CA LYS A 87 5.01 -5.47 24.08
C LYS A 87 4.99 -5.40 25.61
N VAL A 88 6.14 -5.14 26.24
CA VAL A 88 6.26 -5.05 27.69
C VAL A 88 5.42 -3.89 28.25
N ALA A 89 5.45 -2.73 27.59
CA ALA A 89 4.69 -1.55 28.00
C ALA A 89 3.17 -1.75 27.87
N ILE A 90 2.72 -2.50 26.86
CA ILE A 90 1.33 -2.88 26.64
C ILE A 90 0.88 -3.89 27.70
N ASP A 91 1.67 -4.93 27.95
CA ASP A 91 1.31 -6.01 28.87
C ASP A 91 1.16 -5.53 30.33
N ARG A 92 1.84 -4.44 30.71
CA ARG A 92 1.70 -3.80 32.04
C ARG A 92 0.33 -3.16 32.28
N THR A 93 -0.36 -2.70 31.24
CA THR A 93 -1.66 -2.03 31.35
C THR A 93 -2.56 -2.48 30.21
N ARG A 94 -2.86 -3.79 30.20
CA ARG A 94 -3.51 -4.47 29.09
C ARG A 94 -4.97 -4.04 28.85
N GLU A 95 -5.58 -3.39 29.83
CA GLU A 95 -6.96 -2.88 29.77
C GLU A 95 -7.08 -1.55 29.02
N CYS A 96 -5.96 -0.86 28.80
CA CYS A 96 -5.95 0.45 28.16
C CYS A 96 -5.72 0.32 26.64
N ASN A 97 -6.77 0.55 25.85
CA ASN A 97 -6.72 0.50 24.39
C ASN A 97 -6.32 1.83 23.75
N GLY A 98 -5.91 1.82 22.48
CA GLY A 98 -5.61 3.03 21.70
C GLY A 98 -4.42 3.85 22.24
N ARG A 99 -3.40 3.19 22.79
CA ARG A 99 -2.25 3.85 23.44
C ARG A 99 -1.13 4.17 22.48
N PHE A 100 -0.84 3.23 21.58
CA PHE A 100 0.28 3.33 20.65
C PHE A 100 -0.23 3.30 19.23
N PHE A 101 0.01 4.37 18.49
CA PHE A 101 -0.26 4.42 17.07
C PHE A 101 1.07 4.43 16.33
N LEU A 102 1.25 3.47 15.44
CA LEU A 102 2.47 3.24 14.70
C LEU A 102 2.17 3.46 13.22
N THR A 103 3.12 4.01 12.48
CA THR A 103 3.07 4.01 11.01
C THR A 103 4.31 3.34 10.42
N GLY A 104 4.20 2.92 9.17
CA GLY A 104 5.39 2.66 8.37
C GLY A 104 5.09 2.28 6.93
N SER A 105 6.03 2.57 6.03
CA SER A 105 5.89 2.24 4.61
C SER A 105 6.36 0.83 4.24
N GLN A 106 7.19 0.21 5.07
CA GLN A 106 7.82 -1.10 4.77
C GLN A 106 7.04 -2.27 5.39
N LYS A 107 5.93 -2.66 4.76
CA LYS A 107 5.01 -3.68 5.29
C LYS A 107 5.71 -4.99 5.69
N PHE A 108 6.62 -5.53 4.88
CA PHE A 108 7.24 -6.83 5.16
C PHE A 108 8.06 -6.85 6.47
N THR A 109 8.98 -5.89 6.62
CA THR A 109 9.79 -5.73 7.84
C THR A 109 8.88 -5.58 9.06
N LEU A 110 7.84 -4.74 8.95
CA LEU A 110 6.91 -4.47 10.03
C LEU A 110 6.09 -5.71 10.41
N MET A 111 5.59 -6.47 9.44
CA MET A 111 4.78 -7.66 9.71
C MET A 111 5.58 -8.74 10.44
N ARG A 112 6.88 -8.89 10.16
CA ARG A 112 7.76 -9.82 10.89
C ARG A 112 7.86 -9.44 12.35
N GLU A 113 8.20 -8.18 12.63
CA GLU A 113 8.40 -7.69 13.99
C GLU A 113 7.08 -7.68 14.80
N VAL A 114 5.96 -7.34 14.17
CA VAL A 114 4.63 -7.41 14.79
C VAL A 114 4.24 -8.85 15.09
N SER A 115 4.48 -9.80 14.18
CA SER A 115 4.15 -11.22 14.43
C SER A 115 4.96 -11.78 15.59
N GLU A 116 6.23 -11.40 15.73
CA GLU A 116 7.09 -11.86 16.83
C GLU A 116 6.74 -11.22 18.17
N SER A 117 6.42 -9.92 18.18
CA SER A 117 6.37 -9.15 19.44
C SER A 117 4.96 -8.68 19.82
N LEU A 118 4.10 -8.37 18.87
CA LEU A 118 2.80 -7.72 19.11
C LEU A 118 1.58 -8.54 18.63
N ALA A 119 1.75 -9.82 18.35
CA ALA A 119 0.65 -10.72 18.02
C ALA A 119 -0.46 -10.67 19.10
N GLY A 120 -1.70 -10.47 18.66
CA GLY A 120 -2.89 -10.31 19.51
C GLY A 120 -2.96 -8.99 20.31
N ARG A 121 -2.00 -8.07 20.11
CA ARG A 121 -1.91 -6.79 20.82
C ARG A 121 -1.95 -5.58 19.88
N CYS A 122 -1.68 -5.78 18.60
CA CYS A 122 -1.68 -4.75 17.59
C CYS A 122 -2.76 -5.02 16.55
N GLY A 123 -3.66 -4.07 16.36
CA GLY A 123 -4.49 -4.00 15.17
C GLY A 123 -3.65 -3.51 13.99
N ILE A 124 -3.73 -4.17 12.84
CA ILE A 124 -2.97 -3.77 11.64
C ILE A 124 -3.96 -3.32 10.58
N LEU A 125 -3.76 -2.11 10.08
CA LEU A 125 -4.55 -1.50 9.04
C LEU A 125 -3.66 -1.10 7.86
N HIS A 126 -4.24 -1.04 6.67
CA HIS A 126 -3.51 -0.72 5.45
C HIS A 126 -4.15 0.48 4.74
N LEU A 127 -3.49 1.62 4.78
CA LEU A 127 -3.95 2.84 4.13
C LEU A 127 -3.46 2.90 2.68
N GLU A 128 -4.39 2.82 1.75
CA GLU A 128 -4.16 3.03 0.32
C GLU A 128 -4.23 4.51 -0.07
N ASN A 129 -4.02 4.80 -1.35
CA ASN A 129 -4.23 6.13 -1.92
C ASN A 129 -5.72 6.54 -1.85
N LEU A 130 -6.03 7.78 -2.22
CA LEU A 130 -7.39 8.30 -2.09
C LEU A 130 -8.40 7.43 -2.85
N SER A 131 -9.59 7.18 -2.30
CA SER A 131 -10.68 6.58 -3.08
C SER A 131 -11.35 7.65 -3.96
N MET A 132 -12.08 7.22 -4.99
CA MET A 132 -12.93 8.12 -5.77
C MET A 132 -14.01 8.75 -4.87
N HIS A 133 -14.52 7.99 -3.90
CA HIS A 133 -15.44 8.48 -2.89
C HIS A 133 -14.81 9.62 -2.05
N GLU A 134 -13.60 9.41 -1.49
CA GLU A 134 -12.86 10.44 -0.73
C GLU A 134 -12.59 11.70 -1.58
N LEU A 135 -12.28 11.53 -2.87
CA LEU A 135 -12.09 12.65 -3.79
C LEU A 135 -13.38 13.42 -4.04
N SER A 136 -14.49 12.72 -4.28
CA SER A 136 -15.80 13.33 -4.55
C SER A 136 -16.37 14.14 -3.39
N GLN A 137 -15.91 13.89 -2.16
CA GLN A 137 -16.27 14.68 -0.98
C GLN A 137 -15.53 16.03 -0.92
N SER A 138 -14.50 16.22 -1.74
CA SER A 138 -13.77 17.47 -1.85
C SER A 138 -14.45 18.40 -2.87
N PRO A 139 -14.44 19.73 -2.66
CA PRO A 139 -14.98 20.72 -3.60
C PRO A 139 -14.24 20.79 -4.94
N LEU A 140 -13.27 19.91 -5.19
CA LEU A 140 -12.53 19.85 -6.44
C LEU A 140 -13.44 19.29 -7.54
N ALA A 141 -13.94 20.18 -8.40
CA ALA A 141 -14.68 19.81 -9.59
C ALA A 141 -13.70 19.31 -10.68
N VAL A 142 -13.41 18.01 -10.70
CA VAL A 142 -12.88 17.36 -11.90
C VAL A 142 -13.97 16.46 -12.44
N SER A 143 -14.55 16.84 -13.58
CA SER A 143 -15.62 16.08 -14.24
C SER A 143 -15.11 15.05 -15.25
N ASP A 144 -13.85 15.18 -15.68
CA ASP A 144 -13.24 14.28 -16.65
C ASP A 144 -12.60 13.08 -15.95
N HIS A 145 -13.24 11.92 -16.09
CA HIS A 145 -12.76 10.66 -15.55
C HIS A 145 -11.40 10.26 -16.13
N GLY A 146 -11.13 10.54 -17.41
CA GLY A 146 -9.83 10.23 -18.02
C GLY A 146 -8.70 11.04 -17.37
N ALA A 147 -8.95 12.32 -17.10
CA ALA A 147 -8.00 13.17 -16.38
C ALA A 147 -7.79 12.73 -14.93
N ILE A 148 -8.83 12.29 -14.22
CA ILE A 148 -8.70 11.75 -12.86
C ILE A 148 -7.83 10.48 -12.88
N LEU A 149 -8.12 9.55 -13.79
CA LEU A 149 -7.39 8.28 -13.88
C LEU A 149 -5.92 8.50 -14.24
N ALA A 150 -5.63 9.38 -15.20
CA ALA A 150 -4.26 9.71 -15.59
C ALA A 150 -3.51 10.50 -14.51
N ARG A 151 -4.22 11.30 -13.69
CA ARG A 151 -3.65 11.97 -12.52
C ARG A 151 -3.39 10.99 -11.38
N GLY A 152 -4.19 9.93 -11.24
CA GLY A 152 -4.09 8.94 -10.15
C GLY A 152 -4.55 9.49 -8.80
N PHE A 153 -4.25 8.79 -7.72
CA PHE A 153 -4.96 8.95 -6.45
C PHE A 153 -4.06 9.31 -5.26
N PHE A 154 -2.79 9.64 -5.50
CA PHE A 154 -1.90 10.13 -4.44
C PHE A 154 -2.45 11.44 -3.84
N PRO A 155 -2.60 11.54 -2.50
CA PRO A 155 -3.16 12.73 -1.86
C PRO A 155 -2.46 14.04 -2.23
N GLN A 156 -1.14 14.00 -2.45
CA GLN A 156 -0.35 15.18 -2.77
C GLN A 156 -0.76 15.82 -4.11
N LEU A 157 -1.10 15.01 -5.11
CA LEU A 157 -1.53 15.48 -6.44
C LEU A 157 -2.85 16.24 -6.41
N TRP A 158 -3.69 15.96 -5.42
CA TRP A 158 -5.00 16.60 -5.27
C TRP A 158 -4.97 17.75 -4.27
N ARG A 159 -4.01 17.74 -3.34
CA ARG A 159 -3.76 18.86 -2.43
C ARG A 159 -3.31 20.12 -3.17
N ASP A 160 -2.49 19.98 -4.20
CA ASP A 160 -2.04 21.07 -5.07
C ASP A 160 -2.21 20.66 -6.55
N GLN A 161 -3.27 21.17 -7.18
CA GLN A 161 -3.60 20.80 -8.56
C GLN A 161 -2.60 21.32 -9.61
N ARG A 162 -1.71 22.24 -9.21
CA ARG A 162 -0.65 22.77 -10.08
C ARG A 162 0.52 21.80 -10.28
N ILE A 163 0.61 20.78 -9.43
CA ILE A 163 1.62 19.73 -9.59
C ILE A 163 1.31 18.97 -10.88
N ASP A 164 2.30 18.93 -11.78
CA ASP A 164 2.29 18.08 -12.95
C ASP A 164 2.44 16.61 -12.49
N PRO A 165 1.50 15.71 -12.86
CA PRO A 165 1.63 14.29 -12.58
C PRO A 165 2.96 13.69 -13.06
N GLU A 166 3.49 14.14 -14.21
CA GLU A 166 4.74 13.60 -14.75
C GLU A 166 5.94 13.90 -13.84
N ASP A 167 6.08 15.15 -13.39
CA ASP A 167 7.10 15.56 -12.43
C ASP A 167 6.97 14.81 -11.11
N PHE A 168 5.74 14.68 -10.61
CA PHE A 168 5.46 13.98 -9.37
C PHE A 168 5.83 12.49 -9.45
N TYR A 169 5.39 11.78 -10.48
CA TYR A 169 5.65 10.35 -10.60
C TYR A 169 7.12 10.05 -10.92
N SER A 170 7.78 10.91 -11.68
CA SER A 170 9.23 10.85 -11.91
C SER A 170 10.00 10.93 -10.59
N ALA A 171 9.70 11.93 -9.76
CA ALA A 171 10.31 12.09 -8.44
C ALA A 171 9.93 10.97 -7.46
N TYR A 172 8.67 10.51 -7.50
CA TYR A 172 8.18 9.42 -6.66
C TYR A 172 8.92 8.11 -6.98
N ILE A 173 9.03 7.73 -8.26
CA ILE A 173 9.76 6.53 -8.67
C ILE A 173 11.24 6.61 -8.31
N ALA A 174 11.90 7.74 -8.57
CA ALA A 174 13.31 7.90 -8.22
C ALA A 174 13.55 7.69 -6.72
N THR A 175 12.77 8.36 -5.87
CA THR A 175 12.93 8.26 -4.41
C THR A 175 12.48 6.93 -3.83
N TYR A 176 11.46 6.29 -4.43
CA TYR A 176 11.02 4.93 -4.08
C TYR A 176 12.12 3.91 -4.37
N ILE A 177 12.68 3.94 -5.59
CA ILE A 177 13.75 3.04 -6.02
C ILE A 177 14.97 3.20 -5.11
N GLU A 178 15.40 4.43 -4.85
CA GLU A 178 16.60 4.70 -4.05
C GLU A 178 16.47 4.24 -2.60
N ARG A 179 15.31 4.43 -1.98
CA ARG A 179 15.14 4.15 -0.55
C ARG A 179 14.55 2.77 -0.29
N ASP A 180 13.36 2.48 -0.82
CA ASP A 180 12.65 1.24 -0.45
C ASP A 180 13.22 0.04 -1.20
N VAL A 181 13.49 0.20 -2.48
CA VAL A 181 13.94 -0.94 -3.30
C VAL A 181 15.40 -1.28 -3.01
N ARG A 182 16.31 -0.29 -2.96
CA ARG A 182 17.74 -0.53 -2.69
C ARG A 182 18.04 -1.04 -1.28
N GLN A 183 17.22 -0.70 -0.28
CA GLN A 183 17.38 -1.22 1.08
C GLN A 183 16.89 -2.67 1.19
N LEU A 184 15.79 -3.00 0.51
CA LEU A 184 15.21 -4.35 0.54
C LEU A 184 15.93 -5.32 -0.38
N LEU A 185 16.47 -4.82 -1.49
CA LEU A 185 17.14 -5.61 -2.52
C LEU A 185 18.52 -5.02 -2.79
N ARG A 186 19.54 -5.89 -2.83
CA ARG A 186 20.87 -5.54 -3.34
C ARG A 186 20.84 -5.43 -4.87
N ILE A 187 20.02 -4.51 -5.39
CA ILE A 187 19.88 -4.31 -6.82
C ILE A 187 21.22 -3.85 -7.38
N SER A 188 21.72 -4.63 -8.34
CA SER A 188 22.94 -4.34 -9.09
C SER A 188 22.73 -3.22 -10.12
N SER A 189 21.52 -3.06 -10.66
CA SER A 189 21.20 -2.13 -11.74
C SER A 189 19.84 -1.47 -11.56
N LEU A 190 19.83 -0.16 -11.26
CA LEU A 190 18.61 0.64 -11.17
C LEU A 190 17.87 0.71 -12.52
N ARG A 191 18.63 0.72 -13.61
CA ARG A 191 18.09 0.73 -14.98
C ARG A 191 17.25 -0.51 -15.27
N ASP A 192 17.70 -1.68 -14.81
CA ASP A 192 16.96 -2.93 -15.04
C ASP A 192 15.68 -2.96 -14.20
N PHE A 193 15.71 -2.39 -13.00
CA PHE A 193 14.51 -2.25 -12.18
C PHE A 193 13.48 -1.28 -12.81
N GLU A 194 13.93 -0.16 -13.38
CA GLU A 194 13.02 0.75 -14.10
C GLU A 194 12.39 0.07 -15.33
N ARG A 195 13.19 -0.68 -16.09
CA ARG A 195 12.67 -1.50 -17.21
C ARG A 195 11.67 -2.54 -16.73
N PHE A 196 11.95 -3.16 -15.59
CA PHE A 196 11.06 -4.15 -14.98
C PHE A 196 9.72 -3.55 -14.56
N ILE A 197 9.69 -2.42 -13.84
CA ILE A 197 8.41 -1.84 -13.41
C ILE A 197 7.57 -1.38 -14.63
N ARG A 198 8.21 -0.89 -15.70
CA ARG A 198 7.53 -0.60 -16.97
C ARG A 198 7.03 -1.86 -17.68
N ALA A 199 7.81 -2.96 -17.65
CA ALA A 199 7.38 -4.25 -18.18
C ALA A 199 6.19 -4.84 -17.41
N CYS A 200 6.10 -4.58 -16.10
CA CYS A 200 4.94 -4.88 -15.26
C CYS A 200 3.73 -4.02 -15.65
N ALA A 201 3.93 -2.69 -15.80
CA ALA A 201 2.87 -1.76 -16.20
C ALA A 201 2.24 -2.14 -17.55
N ALA A 202 3.05 -2.51 -18.55
CA ALA A 202 2.59 -2.98 -19.85
C ALA A 202 1.73 -4.26 -19.80
N ARG A 203 1.75 -4.98 -18.67
CA ARG A 203 1.02 -6.23 -18.42
C ARG A 203 0.00 -6.11 -17.29
N SER A 204 -0.36 -4.89 -16.88
CA SER A 204 -1.44 -4.68 -15.91
C SER A 204 -2.75 -5.27 -16.46
N GLY A 205 -3.49 -6.01 -15.63
CA GLY A 205 -4.69 -6.76 -16.03
C GLY A 205 -4.45 -8.13 -16.67
N GLN A 206 -3.19 -8.52 -16.92
CA GLN A 206 -2.86 -9.75 -17.62
C GLN A 206 -2.35 -10.84 -16.67
N LEU A 207 -2.48 -12.11 -17.09
CA LEU A 207 -1.90 -13.24 -16.40
C LEU A 207 -0.38 -13.09 -16.31
N LEU A 208 0.16 -13.25 -15.11
CA LEU A 208 1.58 -13.06 -14.83
C LEU A 208 2.42 -14.15 -15.52
N ASN A 209 3.26 -13.72 -16.46
CA ASN A 209 4.28 -14.54 -17.09
C ASN A 209 5.69 -14.09 -16.69
N LYS A 210 6.24 -14.70 -15.64
CA LYS A 210 7.54 -14.34 -15.06
C LYS A 210 8.70 -14.56 -16.03
N SER A 211 8.62 -15.61 -16.87
CA SER A 211 9.66 -15.94 -17.85
C SER A 211 9.75 -14.92 -18.98
N GLU A 212 8.62 -14.34 -19.36
CA GLU A 212 8.56 -13.29 -20.38
C GLU A 212 9.11 -11.98 -19.86
N ILE A 213 8.71 -11.57 -18.65
CA ILE A 213 9.26 -10.38 -17.98
C ILE A 213 10.79 -10.52 -17.81
N ALA A 214 11.25 -11.70 -17.37
CA ALA A 214 12.68 -11.99 -17.22
C ALA A 214 13.45 -11.80 -18.53
N ARG A 215 12.90 -12.32 -19.65
CA ARG A 215 13.50 -12.21 -20.99
C ARG A 215 13.57 -10.76 -21.47
N ASP A 216 12.48 -10.01 -21.33
CA ASP A 216 12.39 -8.64 -21.84
C ASP A 216 13.32 -7.67 -21.09
N VAL A 217 13.49 -7.89 -19.78
CA VAL A 217 14.35 -7.06 -18.94
C VAL A 217 15.81 -7.53 -19.00
N GLY A 218 16.06 -8.81 -19.28
CA GLY A 218 17.40 -9.42 -19.27
C GLY A 218 17.86 -9.88 -17.89
N ILE A 219 16.93 -10.34 -17.04
CA ILE A 219 17.18 -10.81 -15.67
C ILE A 219 16.72 -12.26 -15.48
N THR A 220 17.02 -12.86 -14.33
CA THR A 220 16.56 -14.23 -14.04
C THR A 220 15.11 -14.26 -13.55
N PRO A 221 14.36 -15.37 -13.75
CA PRO A 221 13.03 -15.53 -13.15
C PRO A 221 13.01 -15.44 -11.62
N THR A 222 14.11 -15.82 -10.96
CA THR A 222 14.28 -15.66 -9.51
C THR A 222 14.31 -14.18 -9.14
N THR A 223 15.05 -13.37 -9.89
CA THR A 223 15.08 -11.91 -9.72
C THR A 223 13.70 -11.28 -9.95
N VAL A 224 12.95 -11.75 -10.95
CA VAL A 224 11.55 -11.33 -11.16
C VAL A 224 10.70 -11.61 -9.92
N ASN A 225 10.81 -12.80 -9.32
CA ASN A 225 10.07 -13.12 -8.10
C ASN A 225 10.42 -12.16 -6.96
N GLU A 226 11.70 -11.96 -6.70
CA GLU A 226 12.17 -11.06 -5.63
C GLU A 226 11.66 -9.63 -5.84
N TRP A 227 11.72 -9.13 -7.07
CA TRP A 227 11.30 -7.76 -7.39
C TRP A 227 9.77 -7.61 -7.34
N LEU A 228 9.00 -8.59 -7.79
CA LEU A 228 7.54 -8.61 -7.62
C LEU A 228 7.16 -8.60 -6.13
N SER A 229 7.82 -9.41 -5.31
CA SER A 229 7.57 -9.43 -3.86
C SER A 229 7.81 -8.06 -3.20
N VAL A 230 8.82 -7.31 -3.66
CA VAL A 230 9.06 -5.94 -3.16
C VAL A 230 7.99 -4.97 -3.63
N LEU A 231 7.61 -5.00 -4.92
CA LEU A 231 6.53 -4.15 -5.44
C LEU A 231 5.21 -4.43 -4.71
N GLU A 232 4.88 -5.70 -4.44
CA GLU A 232 3.66 -6.07 -3.72
C GLU A 232 3.71 -5.65 -2.25
N ALA A 233 4.84 -5.91 -1.57
CA ALA A 233 5.02 -5.51 -0.16
C ALA A 233 4.97 -3.98 0.04
N SER A 234 5.42 -3.21 -0.95
CA SER A 234 5.36 -1.74 -0.96
C SER A 234 4.04 -1.20 -1.55
N ASN A 235 3.06 -2.07 -1.80
CA ASN A 235 1.75 -1.74 -2.34
C ASN A 235 1.78 -1.00 -3.68
N GLN A 236 2.80 -1.23 -4.52
CA GLN A 236 2.85 -0.72 -5.88
C GLN A 236 2.07 -1.62 -6.84
N ILE A 237 2.01 -2.93 -6.56
CA ILE A 237 1.26 -3.91 -7.35
C ILE A 237 0.33 -4.77 -6.51
N THR A 238 -0.59 -5.46 -7.18
CA THR A 238 -1.40 -6.55 -6.66
C THR A 238 -1.26 -7.76 -7.57
N LEU A 239 -1.07 -8.94 -7.00
CA LEU A 239 -1.26 -10.20 -7.69
C LEU A 239 -2.65 -10.75 -7.35
N LEU A 240 -3.61 -10.56 -8.26
CA LEU A 240 -4.98 -11.02 -8.07
C LEU A 240 -5.07 -12.51 -8.40
N GLU A 241 -5.35 -13.32 -7.40
CA GLU A 241 -5.44 -14.78 -7.54
C GLU A 241 -6.74 -15.22 -8.22
N PRO A 242 -6.74 -16.33 -8.96
CA PRO A 242 -7.95 -16.85 -9.59
C PRO A 242 -8.87 -17.53 -8.57
N TYR A 243 -10.17 -17.48 -8.81
CA TYR A 243 -11.14 -18.28 -8.09
C TYR A 243 -11.12 -19.73 -8.58
N PHE A 244 -10.92 -20.66 -7.65
CA PHE A 244 -11.13 -22.08 -7.87
C PHE A 244 -11.81 -22.68 -6.63
N GLY A 245 -12.86 -23.48 -6.83
CA GLY A 245 -13.51 -24.22 -5.74
C GLY A 245 -12.57 -25.21 -5.04
N ASN A 246 -11.52 -25.68 -5.73
CA ASN A 246 -10.46 -26.49 -5.14
C ASN A 246 -9.24 -25.61 -4.80
N ILE A 247 -8.92 -25.52 -3.50
CA ILE A 247 -7.81 -24.74 -2.95
C ILE A 247 -6.46 -25.15 -3.55
N SER A 248 -6.19 -26.46 -3.69
CA SER A 248 -4.92 -26.95 -4.26
C SER A 248 -4.75 -26.56 -5.73
N LYS A 249 -5.85 -26.52 -6.51
CA LYS A 249 -5.80 -26.01 -7.89
C LYS A 249 -5.61 -24.50 -7.94
N ARG A 250 -6.08 -23.76 -6.93
CA ARG A 250 -5.90 -22.32 -6.80
C ARG A 250 -4.42 -21.94 -6.70
N LEU A 251 -3.67 -22.64 -5.84
CA LEU A 251 -2.27 -22.36 -5.53
C LEU A 251 -1.29 -22.57 -6.71
N VAL A 252 -1.70 -23.28 -7.76
CA VAL A 252 -0.83 -23.62 -8.91
C VAL A 252 -1.07 -22.70 -10.10
N LYS A 253 -2.11 -21.87 -10.06
CA LYS A 253 -2.52 -21.05 -11.21
C LYS A 253 -1.89 -19.66 -11.13
N SER A 254 -1.55 -19.10 -12.30
CA SER A 254 -0.93 -17.78 -12.36
C SER A 254 -1.94 -16.69 -11.98
N PRO A 255 -1.56 -15.74 -11.11
CA PRO A 255 -2.38 -14.58 -10.81
C PRO A 255 -2.41 -13.58 -11.98
N LYS A 256 -3.35 -12.63 -11.96
CA LYS A 256 -3.29 -11.41 -12.77
C LYS A 256 -2.42 -10.37 -12.06
N LEU A 257 -1.56 -9.67 -12.80
CA LEU A 257 -0.75 -8.57 -12.28
C LEU A 257 -1.48 -7.25 -12.46
N TYR A 258 -1.50 -6.40 -11.44
CA TYR A 258 -2.05 -5.04 -11.52
C TYR A 258 -1.12 -4.02 -10.87
N ILE A 259 -0.97 -2.84 -11.49
CA ILE A 259 -0.43 -1.65 -10.82
C ILE A 259 -1.55 -1.00 -9.99
N ASN A 260 -1.27 -0.66 -8.72
CA ASN A 260 -2.32 -0.26 -7.78
C ASN A 260 -2.83 1.17 -7.95
N ASP A 261 -2.06 2.06 -8.58
CA ASP A 261 -2.46 3.44 -8.83
C ASP A 261 -2.55 3.70 -10.34
N SER A 262 -3.72 4.16 -10.80
CA SER A 262 -3.98 4.36 -12.23
C SER A 262 -3.11 5.46 -12.85
N GLY A 263 -2.78 6.51 -12.09
CA GLY A 263 -1.92 7.58 -12.59
C GLY A 263 -0.46 7.13 -12.68
N LEU A 264 0.00 6.33 -11.70
CA LEU A 264 1.31 5.68 -11.80
C LEU A 264 1.38 4.74 -13.01
N LEU A 265 0.33 3.96 -13.26
CA LEU A 265 0.23 3.10 -14.44
C LEU A 265 0.30 3.93 -15.73
N CYS A 266 -0.48 5.01 -15.83
CA CYS A 266 -0.44 5.93 -16.97
C CYS A 266 0.97 6.51 -17.18
N PHE A 267 1.62 7.00 -16.12
CA PHE A 267 3.00 7.50 -16.19
C PHE A 267 4.00 6.44 -16.70
N LEU A 268 3.93 5.22 -16.18
CA LEU A 268 4.81 4.13 -16.59
C LEU A 268 4.60 3.72 -18.05
N LEU A 269 3.37 3.86 -18.55
CA LEU A 269 2.99 3.62 -19.95
C LEU A 269 3.21 4.83 -20.88
N GLY A 270 3.60 5.99 -20.35
CA GLY A 270 3.74 7.23 -21.13
C GLY A 270 2.41 7.80 -21.62
N LEU A 271 1.33 7.62 -20.85
CA LEU A 271 -0.01 8.09 -21.18
C LEU A 271 -0.33 9.40 -20.48
N SER A 272 -0.74 10.38 -21.27
CA SER A 272 -1.39 11.63 -20.83
C SER A 272 -2.91 11.44 -20.72
N PRO A 273 -3.62 12.35 -20.02
CA PRO A 273 -5.10 12.40 -20.03
C PRO A 273 -5.70 12.33 -21.44
N SER A 274 -5.14 13.09 -22.38
CA SER A 274 -5.63 13.15 -23.77
C SER A 274 -5.38 11.87 -24.56
N SER A 275 -4.30 11.14 -24.28
CA SER A 275 -3.98 9.90 -24.99
C SER A 275 -4.66 8.67 -24.38
N LEU A 276 -5.08 8.73 -23.11
CA LEU A 276 -5.64 7.58 -22.39
C LEU A 276 -6.88 7.03 -23.09
N THR A 277 -7.83 7.89 -23.46
CA THR A 277 -9.13 7.49 -24.03
C THR A 277 -9.01 6.65 -25.30
N ASN A 278 -7.99 6.90 -26.12
CA ASN A 278 -7.76 6.20 -27.38
C ASN A 278 -6.64 5.13 -27.29
N SER A 279 -6.09 4.91 -26.10
CA SER A 279 -5.01 3.97 -25.88
C SER A 279 -5.51 2.53 -25.86
N TYR A 280 -4.72 1.61 -26.42
CA TYR A 280 -4.92 0.17 -26.23
C TYR A 280 -4.92 -0.22 -24.74
N TYR A 281 -4.26 0.56 -23.88
CA TYR A 281 -4.19 0.31 -22.44
C TYR A 281 -5.38 0.89 -21.65
N ALA A 282 -6.34 1.56 -22.27
CA ALA A 282 -7.46 2.19 -21.57
C ALA A 282 -8.22 1.20 -20.67
N GLY A 283 -8.47 -0.01 -21.17
CA GLY A 283 -9.11 -1.09 -20.40
C GLY A 283 -8.28 -1.50 -19.17
N ALA A 284 -6.97 -1.72 -19.35
CA ALA A 284 -6.08 -2.10 -18.25
C ALA A 284 -5.98 -1.00 -17.17
N VAL A 285 -5.98 0.27 -17.56
CA VAL A 285 -6.00 1.41 -16.62
C VAL A 285 -7.31 1.45 -15.85
N TRP A 286 -8.43 1.27 -16.55
CA TRP A 286 -9.76 1.22 -15.93
C TRP A 286 -9.88 0.05 -14.93
N GLU A 287 -9.51 -1.16 -15.35
CA GLU A 287 -9.52 -2.33 -14.46
C GLU A 287 -8.63 -2.13 -13.23
N SER A 288 -7.43 -1.55 -13.41
CA SER A 288 -6.50 -1.27 -12.30
C SER A 288 -7.11 -0.28 -11.30
N PHE A 289 -7.82 0.73 -11.80
CA PHE A 289 -8.60 1.65 -10.96
C PHE A 289 -9.71 0.91 -10.19
N ILE A 290 -10.53 0.11 -10.89
CA ILE A 290 -11.63 -0.65 -10.26
C ILE A 290 -11.08 -1.61 -9.19
N LEU A 291 -9.98 -2.32 -9.46
CA LEU A 291 -9.32 -3.16 -8.47
C LEU A 291 -8.94 -2.35 -7.22
N SER A 292 -8.32 -1.18 -7.39
CA SER A 292 -7.95 -0.31 -6.28
C SER A 292 -9.18 0.14 -5.47
N GLU A 293 -10.27 0.52 -6.13
CA GLU A 293 -11.51 0.91 -5.44
C GLU A 293 -12.14 -0.25 -4.68
N LEU A 294 -12.22 -1.44 -5.30
CA LEU A 294 -12.71 -2.66 -4.66
C LEU A 294 -11.87 -3.00 -3.43
N ARG A 295 -10.54 -2.96 -3.55
CA ARG A 295 -9.63 -3.20 -2.42
C ARG A 295 -9.93 -2.24 -1.26
N LYS A 296 -10.08 -0.93 -1.52
CA LYS A 296 -10.40 0.07 -0.48
C LYS A 296 -11.73 -0.22 0.20
N ILE A 297 -12.77 -0.55 -0.57
CA ILE A 297 -14.10 -0.89 -0.02
C ILE A 297 -14.02 -2.15 0.85
N LEU A 298 -13.37 -3.20 0.35
CA LEU A 298 -13.29 -4.50 1.00
C LEU A 298 -12.50 -4.49 2.32
N GLN A 299 -11.67 -3.47 2.58
CA GLN A 299 -11.06 -3.29 3.90
C GLN A 299 -12.07 -3.16 5.04
N SER A 300 -13.31 -2.76 4.75
CA SER A 300 -14.39 -2.71 5.74
C SER A 300 -15.14 -4.03 5.91
N PHE A 301 -14.86 -5.04 5.06
CA PHE A 301 -15.53 -6.34 5.01
C PHE A 301 -14.54 -7.48 5.20
N PRO A 302 -14.16 -7.83 6.45
CA PRO A 302 -13.07 -8.77 6.73
C PRO A 302 -13.31 -10.21 6.26
N HIS A 303 -14.56 -10.58 5.94
CA HIS A 303 -14.93 -11.90 5.43
C HIS A 303 -15.06 -11.93 3.90
N ALA A 304 -14.81 -10.80 3.23
CA ALA A 304 -14.86 -10.71 1.79
C ALA A 304 -13.48 -10.95 1.18
N SER A 305 -13.42 -11.73 0.11
CA SER A 305 -12.21 -11.99 -0.68
C SER A 305 -12.42 -11.60 -2.13
N LEU A 306 -11.38 -11.06 -2.77
CA LEU A 306 -11.42 -10.65 -4.16
C LEU A 306 -10.62 -11.62 -5.03
N TRP A 307 -11.21 -12.04 -6.15
CA TRP A 307 -10.63 -12.99 -7.10
C TRP A 307 -10.89 -12.52 -8.53
N PHE A 308 -10.26 -13.17 -9.51
CA PHE A 308 -10.75 -13.19 -10.89
C PHE A 308 -11.22 -14.60 -11.26
N TYR A 309 -12.09 -14.74 -12.26
CA TYR A 309 -12.47 -16.06 -12.77
C TYR A 309 -12.18 -16.15 -14.27
N ARG A 310 -11.60 -17.28 -14.70
CA ARG A 310 -11.37 -17.54 -16.11
C ARG A 310 -11.46 -19.03 -16.42
N ASP A 311 -12.26 -19.38 -17.40
CA ASP A 311 -12.27 -20.69 -18.03
C ASP A 311 -11.96 -20.58 -19.54
N LYS A 312 -12.28 -21.63 -20.32
CA LYS A 312 -12.00 -21.64 -21.77
C LYS A 312 -12.87 -20.66 -22.57
N GLN A 313 -14.03 -20.25 -22.05
CA GLN A 313 -15.07 -19.50 -22.77
C GLN A 313 -15.43 -18.17 -22.10
N ARG A 314 -15.18 -18.04 -20.78
CA ARG A 314 -15.65 -16.93 -19.96
C ARG A 314 -14.51 -16.38 -19.12
N GLU A 315 -14.55 -15.06 -18.96
CA GLU A 315 -13.67 -14.32 -18.07
C GLU A 315 -14.53 -13.35 -17.27
N VAL A 316 -14.27 -13.29 -15.97
CA VAL A 316 -14.84 -12.32 -15.03
C VAL A 316 -13.65 -11.69 -14.33
N ASP A 317 -13.46 -10.39 -14.54
CA ASP A 317 -12.25 -9.70 -14.05
C ASP A 317 -12.20 -9.62 -12.54
N PHE A 318 -13.35 -9.40 -11.90
CA PHE A 318 -13.48 -9.30 -10.45
C PHE A 318 -14.67 -10.12 -9.95
N LEU A 319 -14.41 -10.99 -8.99
CA LEU A 319 -15.38 -11.84 -8.31
C LEU A 319 -15.20 -11.63 -6.81
N ILE A 320 -16.27 -11.26 -6.11
CA ILE A 320 -16.22 -11.05 -4.66
C ILE A 320 -16.85 -12.27 -3.98
N ASP A 321 -16.11 -12.92 -3.10
CA ASP A 321 -16.60 -14.01 -2.25
C ASP A 321 -16.87 -13.46 -0.85
N ILE A 322 -18.14 -13.41 -0.44
CA ILE A 322 -18.58 -13.00 0.89
C ILE A 322 -19.16 -14.23 1.57
N GLU A 323 -18.45 -14.79 2.56
CA GLU A 323 -18.90 -15.94 3.34
C GLU A 323 -19.31 -17.17 2.50
N GLY A 324 -18.68 -17.36 1.34
CA GLY A 324 -18.97 -18.46 0.41
C GLY A 324 -20.00 -18.11 -0.67
N GLN A 325 -20.60 -16.91 -0.62
CA GLN A 325 -21.48 -16.41 -1.67
C GLN A 325 -20.69 -15.54 -2.67
N LEU A 326 -20.79 -15.90 -3.94
CA LEU A 326 -20.11 -15.20 -5.03
C LEU A 326 -20.98 -14.08 -5.61
N HIS A 327 -20.38 -12.91 -5.76
CA HIS A 327 -20.98 -11.68 -6.29
C HIS A 327 -20.20 -11.13 -7.49
#